data_AF-A8H659-F1
#
_entry.id   AF-A8H659-F1
#
_cell.length_a   1.000
_cell.length_b   1.000
_cell.length_c   1.000
_cell.angle_alpha   90.00
_cell.angle_beta   90.00
_cell.angle_gamma   90.00
#
_symmetry.space_group_name_H-M   'P 1'
#
loop_
_entity.id
_entity.type
_entity.pdbx_description
1 polymer ?
#
loop_
_entity_poly.entity_id
_entity_poly.type
_entity_poly.pdbx_seq_one_letter_code
_entity_poly.pdbx_strand_id
1 'polypeptide(L)'
;MNNNDNTTETQGKLARIIALVSLVAIALGGFNDTTDALKKIYDFSLSKFTDIPSQSKLDKIYIRASSDILEENFGAPVYIKHTYKGDVIKYYRDDRFVLSAISKDGAISAYLVFPKAGFSADTKASAGGSDLLTTSFSHQESVNDVRATLSKTITYYIEENTNGDFSNLYSSVSGYSEFNNTLDAGKRATLAKLVDDMLLGENIAPSAIAVREQFTPNFYGYSTLGLGALEEAILTQSEFRLINP
;
A
#
# COMPACT_ATOMS: atom_id res chain seq x y z
N MET A 1 42.23 -6.34 -26.51
CA MET A 1 40.93 -7.05 -26.38
C MET A 1 39.92 -6.09 -25.76
N ASN A 2 38.80 -5.96 -26.45
CA ASN A 2 37.46 -5.44 -26.10
C ASN A 2 37.32 -4.14 -25.29
N ASN A 3 36.89 -3.07 -25.99
CA ASN A 3 36.05 -2.01 -25.43
C ASN A 3 35.13 -1.33 -26.48
N ASN A 4 34.87 -1.96 -27.64
CA ASN A 4 34.10 -1.33 -28.74
C ASN A 4 32.68 -1.90 -28.97
N ASP A 5 32.22 -2.88 -28.18
CA ASP A 5 30.95 -3.58 -28.48
C ASP A 5 29.72 -3.07 -27.71
N ASN A 6 29.88 -2.35 -26.59
CA ASN A 6 28.74 -1.90 -25.77
C ASN A 6 28.09 -0.58 -26.26
N THR A 7 28.81 0.25 -27.00
CA THR A 7 28.31 1.55 -27.47
C THR A 7 27.43 1.42 -28.72
N THR A 8 27.75 0.48 -29.61
CA THR A 8 26.99 0.18 -30.83
C THR A 8 25.64 -0.50 -30.54
N GLU A 9 25.58 -1.35 -29.52
CA GLU A 9 24.33 -2.03 -29.13
C GLU A 9 23.31 -1.05 -28.51
N THR A 10 23.79 -0.10 -27.71
CA THR A 10 22.97 0.94 -27.07
C THR A 10 22.48 1.97 -28.08
N GLN A 11 23.34 2.37 -29.04
CA GLN A 11 22.94 3.23 -30.16
C GLN A 11 21.95 2.54 -31.11
N GLY A 12 22.09 1.24 -31.35
CA GLY A 12 21.16 0.45 -32.15
C GLY A 12 19.75 0.36 -31.54
N LYS A 13 19.65 0.27 -30.21
CA LYS A 13 18.36 0.28 -29.49
C LYS A 13 17.67 1.65 -29.55
N LEU A 14 18.43 2.73 -29.37
CA LEU A 14 17.92 4.11 -29.45
C LEU A 14 17.43 4.46 -30.87
N ALA A 15 18.19 4.08 -31.89
CA ALA A 15 17.81 4.27 -33.28
C ALA A 15 16.53 3.51 -33.66
N ARG A 16 16.34 2.30 -33.13
CA ARG A 16 15.11 1.50 -33.35
C ARG A 16 13.88 2.12 -32.68
N ILE A 17 14.04 2.70 -31.49
CA ILE A 17 12.95 3.41 -30.80
C ILE A 17 12.57 4.67 -31.59
N ILE A 18 13.55 5.46 -32.03
CA ILE A 18 13.31 6.67 -32.82
C ILE A 18 12.63 6.34 -34.16
N ALA A 19 13.06 5.27 -34.83
CA ALA A 19 12.46 4.82 -36.08
C ALA A 19 11.01 4.34 -35.90
N LEU A 20 10.73 3.59 -34.83
CA LEU A 20 9.38 3.13 -34.50
C LEU A 20 8.45 4.30 -34.18
N VAL A 21 8.93 5.27 -33.39
CA VAL A 21 8.18 6.50 -33.06
C VAL A 21 7.90 7.32 -34.32
N SER A 22 8.87 7.42 -35.23
CA SER A 22 8.71 8.16 -36.49
C SER A 22 7.68 7.48 -37.41
N LEU A 23 7.68 6.15 -37.50
CA LEU A 23 6.70 5.38 -38.27
C LEU A 23 5.28 5.53 -37.74
N VAL A 24 5.12 5.52 -36.40
CA VAL A 24 3.83 5.70 -35.75
C VAL A 24 3.30 7.13 -35.93
N ALA A 25 4.17 8.13 -35.84
CA ALA A 25 3.80 9.54 -36.07
C ALA A 25 3.35 9.80 -37.52
N ILE A 26 3.99 9.14 -38.50
CA ILE A 26 3.61 9.22 -39.92
C ILE A 26 2.29 8.49 -40.18
N ALA A 27 2.04 7.37 -39.50
CA ALA A 27 0.83 6.56 -39.67
C ALA A 27 -0.44 7.18 -39.04
N LEU A 28 -0.29 8.05 -38.03
CA LEU A 28 -1.42 8.57 -37.23
C LEU A 28 -1.84 10.02 -37.55
N GLY A 29 -1.18 10.71 -38.49
CA GLY A 29 -1.79 11.88 -39.16
C GLY A 29 -1.91 13.18 -38.34
N GLY A 30 -1.13 13.37 -37.27
CA GLY A 30 -1.10 14.67 -36.57
C GLY A 30 -0.25 14.67 -35.29
N PHE A 31 0.49 15.76 -35.08
CA PHE A 31 1.40 15.93 -33.93
C PHE A 31 0.66 15.87 -32.58
N ASN A 32 -0.61 16.29 -32.54
CA ASN A 32 -1.44 16.33 -31.33
C ASN A 32 -1.90 14.93 -30.86
N ASP A 33 -2.34 14.08 -31.81
CA ASP A 33 -2.73 12.70 -31.50
C ASP A 33 -1.50 11.83 -31.20
N THR A 34 -0.34 12.21 -31.75
CA THR A 34 0.93 11.54 -31.50
C THR A 34 1.43 11.78 -30.07
N THR A 35 1.27 12.99 -29.49
CA THR A 35 1.68 13.26 -28.10
C THR A 35 0.85 12.51 -27.07
N ASP A 36 -0.46 12.41 -27.28
CA ASP A 36 -1.35 11.65 -26.40
C ASP A 36 -1.12 10.14 -26.53
N ALA A 37 -0.87 9.65 -27.75
CA ALA A 37 -0.48 8.26 -27.98
C ALA A 37 0.89 7.94 -27.35
N LEU A 38 1.86 8.85 -27.45
CA LEU A 38 3.18 8.70 -26.83
C LEU A 38 3.11 8.71 -25.32
N LYS A 39 2.28 9.58 -24.71
CA LYS A 39 2.04 9.57 -23.28
C LYS A 39 1.42 8.24 -22.83
N LYS A 40 0.43 7.73 -23.55
CA LYS A 40 -0.17 6.41 -23.29
C LYS A 40 0.82 5.26 -23.44
N ILE A 41 1.69 5.29 -24.46
CA ILE A 41 2.73 4.26 -24.66
C ILE A 41 3.81 4.36 -23.57
N TYR A 42 4.20 5.57 -23.18
CA TYR A 42 5.16 5.81 -22.11
C TYR A 42 4.60 5.34 -20.77
N ASP A 43 3.37 5.71 -20.43
CA ASP A 43 2.69 5.28 -19.21
C ASP A 43 2.46 3.76 -19.20
N PHE A 44 2.14 3.16 -20.35
CA PHE A 44 1.98 1.71 -20.50
C PHE A 44 3.31 0.96 -20.36
N SER A 45 4.39 1.48 -20.96
CA SER A 45 5.74 0.91 -20.83
C SER A 45 6.24 1.05 -19.39
N LEU A 46 6.07 2.23 -18.78
CA LEU A 46 6.54 2.51 -17.43
C LEU A 46 5.76 1.72 -16.38
N SER A 47 4.43 1.57 -16.52
CA SER A 47 3.61 0.76 -15.60
C SER A 47 3.89 -0.74 -15.67
N LYS A 48 4.22 -1.26 -16.87
CA LYS A 48 4.61 -2.67 -17.07
C LYS A 48 6.00 -2.99 -16.51
N PHE A 49 6.92 -2.01 -16.48
CA PHE A 49 8.32 -2.24 -16.11
C PHE A 49 8.77 -1.58 -14.79
N THR A 50 8.00 -0.66 -14.21
CA THR A 50 8.37 0.10 -13.00
C THR A 50 7.17 0.39 -12.10
N ASP A 51 7.44 0.70 -10.83
CA ASP A 51 6.44 1.04 -9.82
C ASP A 51 6.06 2.53 -9.81
N ILE A 52 6.71 3.35 -10.66
CA ILE A 52 6.62 4.82 -10.62
C ILE A 52 5.18 5.34 -10.79
N PRO A 53 4.35 4.85 -11.74
CA PRO A 53 2.99 5.37 -11.91
C PRO A 53 2.11 5.09 -10.69
N SER A 54 2.23 3.91 -10.10
CA SER A 54 1.47 3.50 -8.92
C SER A 54 1.92 4.28 -7.68
N GLN A 55 3.23 4.46 -7.47
CA GLN A 55 3.74 5.28 -6.39
C GLN A 55 3.31 6.76 -6.53
N SER A 56 3.34 7.31 -7.75
CA SER A 56 2.91 8.68 -8.01
C SER A 56 1.44 8.93 -7.65
N LYS A 57 0.57 7.91 -7.70
CA LYS A 57 -0.81 8.02 -7.20
C LYS A 57 -0.86 8.08 -5.68
N LEU A 58 -0.04 7.29 -4.98
CA LEU A 58 0.04 7.31 -3.52
C LEU A 58 0.55 8.65 -2.99
N ASP A 59 1.53 9.25 -3.66
CA ASP A 59 2.12 10.55 -3.27
C ASP A 59 1.12 11.72 -3.29
N LYS A 60 -0.03 11.55 -3.96
CA LYS A 60 -1.11 12.54 -4.02
C LYS A 60 -2.14 12.39 -2.89
N ILE A 61 -2.05 11.32 -2.10
CA ILE A 61 -2.93 11.09 -0.97
C ILE A 61 -2.32 11.75 0.26
N TYR A 62 -3.11 12.58 0.95
CA TYR A 62 -2.74 13.10 2.25
C TYR A 62 -3.96 13.12 3.16
N ILE A 63 -3.75 12.85 4.44
CA ILE A 63 -4.82 12.91 5.44
C ILE A 63 -5.36 14.34 5.52
N ARG A 64 -6.69 14.46 5.69
CA ARG A 64 -7.49 15.70 5.62
C ARG A 64 -7.66 16.32 4.23
N ALA A 65 -7.13 15.71 3.16
CA ALA A 65 -7.50 16.09 1.80
C ALA A 65 -8.99 15.83 1.54
N SER A 66 -9.57 16.47 0.52
CA SER A 66 -10.87 16.07 -0.01
C SER A 66 -10.86 14.59 -0.39
N SER A 67 -11.92 13.86 -0.05
CA SER A 67 -12.08 12.46 -0.48
C SER A 67 -12.17 12.31 -2.00
N ASP A 68 -12.55 13.38 -2.71
CA ASP A 68 -12.74 13.38 -4.17
C ASP A 68 -11.41 13.14 -4.90
N ILE A 69 -10.28 13.51 -4.28
CA ILE A 69 -8.94 13.26 -4.85
C ILE A 69 -8.68 11.76 -5.05
N LEU A 70 -9.36 10.88 -4.29
CA LEU A 70 -9.23 9.44 -4.47
C LEU A 70 -9.90 9.00 -5.76
N GLU A 71 -11.10 9.52 -6.06
CA GLU A 71 -11.81 9.18 -7.29
C GLU A 71 -11.11 9.76 -8.53
N GLU A 72 -10.52 10.95 -8.40
CA GLU A 72 -9.71 11.55 -9.47
C GLU A 72 -8.44 10.74 -9.80
N ASN A 73 -7.79 10.15 -8.78
CA ASN A 73 -6.52 9.42 -8.98
C ASN A 73 -6.68 7.92 -9.24
N PHE A 74 -7.75 7.32 -8.71
CA PHE A 74 -7.98 5.87 -8.77
C PHE A 74 -9.22 5.48 -9.56
N GLY A 75 -10.07 6.43 -9.94
CA GLY A 75 -11.40 6.15 -10.48
C GLY A 75 -12.39 5.78 -9.38
N ALA A 76 -13.57 5.29 -9.79
CA ALA A 76 -14.61 4.88 -8.86
C ALA A 76 -14.13 3.76 -7.91
N PRO A 77 -14.55 3.77 -6.62
CA PRO A 77 -14.22 2.69 -5.70
C PRO A 77 -14.80 1.37 -6.20
N VAL A 78 -13.98 0.31 -6.11
CA VAL A 78 -14.35 -1.05 -6.55
C VAL A 78 -15.19 -1.80 -5.53
N TYR A 79 -15.15 -1.36 -4.27
CA TYR A 79 -15.94 -1.92 -3.17
C TYR A 79 -16.17 -0.84 -2.11
N ILE A 80 -17.36 -0.80 -1.51
CA ILE A 80 -17.73 0.17 -0.48
C ILE A 80 -18.36 -0.60 0.68
N LYS A 81 -17.99 -0.25 1.91
CA LYS A 81 -18.67 -0.71 3.11
C LYS A 81 -18.91 0.42 4.09
N HIS A 82 -19.78 0.16 5.04
CA HIS A 82 -20.09 1.07 6.13
C HIS A 82 -19.64 0.43 7.43
N THR A 83 -18.99 1.21 8.29
CA THR A 83 -18.70 0.77 9.66
C THR A 83 -19.98 0.67 10.47
N TYR A 84 -19.94 -0.01 11.61
CA TYR A 84 -21.07 -0.03 12.55
C TYR A 84 -21.46 1.38 13.04
N LYS A 85 -20.54 2.35 12.96
CA LYS A 85 -20.77 3.76 13.33
C LYS A 85 -21.27 4.60 12.15
N GLY A 86 -21.43 4.02 10.96
CA GLY A 86 -21.90 4.68 9.75
C GLY A 86 -20.81 5.35 8.91
N ASP A 87 -19.53 5.25 9.30
CA ASP A 87 -18.43 5.78 8.49
C ASP A 87 -18.31 4.98 7.18
N VAL A 88 -17.98 5.66 6.08
CA VAL A 88 -17.84 5.03 4.77
C VAL A 88 -16.38 4.61 4.56
N ILE A 89 -16.18 3.33 4.25
CA ILE A 89 -14.91 2.78 3.82
C ILE A 89 -15.00 2.49 2.33
N LYS A 90 -14.14 3.15 1.55
CA LYS A 90 -14.04 2.95 0.10
C LYS A 90 -12.74 2.20 -0.22
N TYR A 91 -12.84 1.22 -1.10
CA TYR A 91 -11.71 0.46 -1.61
C TYR A 91 -11.43 0.84 -3.06
N TYR A 92 -10.16 1.11 -3.36
CA TYR A 92 -9.70 1.46 -4.70
C TYR A 92 -8.66 0.43 -5.15
N ARG A 93 -8.75 0.04 -6.41
CA ARG A 93 -7.83 -0.91 -7.03
C ARG A 93 -6.80 -0.15 -7.86
N ASP A 94 -5.53 -0.44 -7.62
CA ASP A 94 -4.44 -0.14 -8.55
C ASP A 94 -3.85 -1.47 -9.06
N ASP A 95 -3.06 -1.43 -10.13
CA ASP A 95 -2.37 -2.61 -10.64
C ASP A 95 -1.35 -3.17 -9.62
N ARG A 96 -0.81 -2.31 -8.75
CA ARG A 96 0.28 -2.66 -7.82
C ARG A 96 -0.14 -2.74 -6.35
N PHE A 97 -1.32 -2.25 -5.98
CA PHE A 97 -1.82 -2.30 -4.61
C PHE A 97 -3.35 -2.22 -4.56
N VAL A 98 -3.91 -2.42 -3.36
CA VAL A 98 -5.28 -2.02 -3.03
C VAL A 98 -5.20 -0.93 -1.97
N LEU A 99 -6.01 0.11 -2.10
CA LEU A 99 -6.14 1.19 -1.12
C LEU A 99 -7.49 1.07 -0.43
N SER A 100 -7.48 1.05 0.89
CA SER A 100 -8.68 1.25 1.72
C SER A 100 -8.64 2.65 2.28
N ALA A 101 -9.74 3.41 2.20
CA ALA A 101 -9.81 4.77 2.72
C ALA A 101 -11.09 4.98 3.52
N ILE A 102 -10.95 5.63 4.68
CA ILE A 102 -12.06 6.07 5.52
C ILE A 102 -12.21 7.58 5.34
N SER A 103 -13.40 8.02 5.00
CA SER A 103 -13.72 9.46 4.85
C SER A 103 -14.76 9.90 5.88
N LYS A 104 -14.56 11.10 6.44
CA LYS A 104 -15.52 11.79 7.31
C LYS A 104 -15.70 13.21 6.81
N ASP A 105 -16.94 13.67 6.74
CA ASP A 105 -17.29 15.03 6.31
C ASP A 105 -16.64 15.46 4.97
N GLY A 106 -16.51 14.52 4.03
CA GLY A 106 -15.90 14.75 2.71
C GLY A 106 -14.37 14.82 2.71
N ALA A 107 -13.70 14.52 3.84
CA ALA A 107 -12.25 14.50 3.94
C ALA A 107 -11.69 13.11 4.29
N ILE A 108 -10.49 12.80 3.81
CA ILE A 108 -9.77 11.56 4.11
C ILE A 108 -9.35 11.58 5.58
N SER A 109 -9.90 10.67 6.39
CA SER A 109 -9.55 10.55 7.81
C SER A 109 -8.48 9.49 8.06
N ALA A 110 -8.46 8.45 7.23
CA ALA A 110 -7.45 7.40 7.26
C ALA A 110 -7.34 6.72 5.90
N TYR A 111 -6.19 6.12 5.62
CA TYR A 111 -6.06 5.15 4.54
C TYR A 111 -5.04 4.07 4.87
N LEU A 112 -5.23 2.89 4.28
CA LEU A 112 -4.34 1.74 4.33
C LEU A 112 -4.01 1.29 2.90
N VAL A 113 -2.73 1.09 2.62
CA VAL A 113 -2.19 0.58 1.37
C VAL A 113 -1.82 -0.89 1.58
N PHE A 114 -2.33 -1.76 0.72
CA PHE A 114 -2.06 -3.19 0.68
C PHE A 114 -1.27 -3.52 -0.60
N PRO A 115 0.08 -3.49 -0.55
CA PRO A 115 0.93 -3.82 -1.68
C PRO A 115 0.64 -5.22 -2.24
N LYS A 116 0.67 -5.34 -3.57
CA LYS A 116 0.70 -6.63 -4.27
C LYS A 116 2.15 -7.09 -4.41
N ALA A 117 2.32 -8.38 -4.69
CA ALA A 117 3.64 -8.96 -4.92
C ALA A 117 4.39 -8.19 -6.03
N GLY A 118 5.64 -7.82 -5.74
CA GLY A 118 6.50 -7.11 -6.69
C GLY A 118 6.31 -5.58 -6.74
N PHE A 119 5.49 -4.99 -5.86
CA PHE A 119 5.44 -3.53 -5.68
C PHE A 119 6.36 -3.08 -4.56
N SER A 120 7.29 -2.18 -4.87
CA SER A 120 8.16 -1.51 -3.90
C SER A 120 7.57 -0.15 -3.54
N ALA A 121 6.72 -0.10 -2.52
CA ALA A 121 6.13 1.14 -2.03
C ALA A 121 7.20 2.06 -1.38
N ASP A 122 7.15 3.36 -1.63
CA ASP A 122 7.94 4.34 -0.87
C ASP A 122 7.28 4.58 0.50
N THR A 123 7.89 4.03 1.55
CA THR A 123 7.43 4.16 2.93
C THR A 123 8.30 5.10 3.76
N LYS A 124 9.16 5.93 3.15
CA LYS A 124 10.14 6.76 3.87
C LYS A 124 9.54 7.65 4.96
N ALA A 125 8.32 8.14 4.75
CA ALA A 125 7.62 9.04 5.67
C ALA A 125 6.94 8.29 6.84
N SER A 126 6.91 6.95 6.82
CA SER A 126 6.37 6.12 7.89
C SER A 126 7.34 6.02 9.07
N ALA A 127 6.82 5.55 10.22
CA ALA A 127 7.65 5.32 11.40
C ALA A 127 8.78 4.28 11.21
N GLY A 128 8.63 3.35 10.26
CA GLY A 128 9.65 2.35 9.91
C GLY A 128 10.57 2.79 8.76
N GLY A 129 10.41 4.02 8.25
CA GLY A 129 11.18 4.52 7.12
C GLY A 129 11.03 3.67 5.86
N SER A 130 12.05 3.68 5.00
CA SER A 130 12.06 2.96 3.71
C SER A 130 12.02 1.43 3.85
N ASP A 131 12.37 0.91 5.03
CA ASP A 131 12.48 -0.53 5.30
C ASP A 131 11.24 -1.10 6.00
N LEU A 132 10.16 -0.33 6.11
CA LEU A 132 8.94 -0.71 6.84
C LEU A 132 8.41 -2.08 6.41
N LEU A 133 8.38 -2.36 5.11
CA LEU A 133 7.79 -3.59 4.56
C LEU A 133 8.80 -4.75 4.41
N THR A 134 10.07 -4.53 4.77
CA THR A 134 11.15 -5.51 4.62
C THR A 134 11.76 -5.95 5.96
N THR A 135 11.48 -5.21 7.03
CA THR A 135 11.99 -5.49 8.38
C THR A 135 10.86 -5.86 9.33
N SER A 136 11.19 -6.52 10.44
CA SER A 136 10.20 -6.85 11.47
C SER A 136 9.71 -5.58 12.19
N PHE A 137 8.50 -5.61 12.77
CA PHE A 137 7.97 -4.50 13.58
C PHE A 137 8.91 -4.06 14.71
N SER A 138 9.76 -4.96 15.22
CA SER A 138 10.75 -4.65 16.26
C SER A 138 11.80 -3.61 15.84
N HIS A 139 11.95 -3.33 14.54
CA HIS A 139 12.83 -2.27 14.04
C HIS A 139 12.24 -0.86 14.20
N GLN A 140 10.94 -0.77 14.52
CA GLN A 140 10.28 0.51 14.80
C GLN A 140 10.51 0.89 16.27
N GLU A 141 11.03 2.09 16.53
CA GLU A 141 11.50 2.48 17.87
C GLU A 141 10.38 2.55 18.93
N SER A 142 9.16 2.93 18.54
CA SER A 142 8.04 3.15 19.46
C SER A 142 6.74 2.60 18.89
N VAL A 143 5.88 2.10 19.77
CA VAL A 143 4.51 1.71 19.44
C VAL A 143 3.58 2.27 20.51
N ASN A 144 2.50 2.94 20.08
CA ASN A 144 1.59 3.63 20.98
C ASN A 144 0.34 2.81 21.29
N ASP A 145 -0.19 2.15 20.27
CA ASP A 145 -1.33 1.26 20.39
C ASP A 145 -1.10 0.03 19.51
N VAL A 146 -1.66 -1.10 19.94
CA VAL A 146 -1.63 -2.35 19.19
C VAL A 146 -2.99 -3.02 19.24
N ARG A 147 -3.43 -3.54 18.10
CA ARG A 147 -4.62 -4.40 18.04
C ARG A 147 -4.31 -5.67 17.27
N ALA A 148 -4.96 -6.76 17.69
CA ALA A 148 -4.78 -8.05 17.07
C ALA A 148 -6.11 -8.81 17.03
N THR A 149 -6.29 -9.62 16.00
CA THR A 149 -7.37 -10.58 15.94
C THR A 149 -6.92 -11.86 15.25
N LEU A 150 -7.51 -12.97 15.68
CA LEU A 150 -7.30 -14.28 15.09
C LEU A 150 -8.66 -14.97 14.94
N SER A 151 -9.19 -14.97 13.72
CA SER A 151 -10.46 -15.62 13.40
C SER A 151 -10.41 -16.32 12.04
N LYS A 152 -11.50 -16.99 11.66
CA LYS A 152 -11.62 -17.62 10.33
C LYS A 152 -11.86 -16.59 9.21
N THR A 153 -12.44 -15.45 9.53
CA THR A 153 -12.84 -14.44 8.54
C THR A 153 -11.76 -13.39 8.34
N ILE A 154 -11.03 -13.07 9.40
CA ILE A 154 -9.95 -12.09 9.38
C ILE A 154 -8.92 -12.43 10.45
N THR A 155 -7.65 -12.28 10.10
CA THR A 155 -6.51 -12.38 11.00
C THR A 155 -5.63 -11.17 10.74
N TYR A 156 -5.35 -10.37 11.77
CA TYR A 156 -4.43 -9.25 11.66
C TYR A 156 -3.70 -8.96 12.96
N TYR A 157 -2.61 -8.22 12.78
CA TYR A 157 -1.92 -7.44 13.80
C TYR A 157 -1.72 -6.03 13.22
N ILE A 158 -1.99 -4.99 14.00
CA ILE A 158 -1.86 -3.60 13.56
C ILE A 158 -1.29 -2.74 14.69
N GLU A 159 -0.32 -1.90 14.35
CA GLU A 159 0.35 -0.95 15.24
C GLU A 159 0.06 0.49 14.83
N GLU A 160 -0.09 1.35 15.83
CA GLU A 160 -0.04 2.80 15.66
C GLU A 160 1.26 3.34 16.23
N ASN A 161 1.97 4.13 15.44
CA ASN A 161 3.24 4.74 15.82
C ASN A 161 3.12 6.27 15.71
N THR A 162 3.54 6.99 16.75
CA THR A 162 3.59 8.47 16.72
C THR A 162 4.92 9.02 16.22
N ASN A 163 5.71 8.20 15.54
CA ASN A 163 6.91 8.62 14.82
C ASN A 163 6.60 8.73 13.31
N GLY A 164 7.55 9.24 12.54
CA GLY A 164 7.41 9.53 11.11
C GLY A 164 7.31 11.02 10.82
N ASP A 165 7.47 11.38 9.54
CA ASP A 165 7.69 12.75 9.08
C ASP A 165 6.53 13.70 9.42
N PHE A 166 5.32 13.17 9.51
CA PHE A 166 4.08 13.93 9.70
C PHE A 166 3.33 13.57 11.00
N SER A 167 4.05 13.02 11.98
CA SER A 167 3.53 12.58 13.28
C SER A 167 2.77 13.64 14.07
N ASN A 168 2.99 14.92 13.79
CA ASN A 168 2.25 16.04 14.38
C ASN A 168 0.85 16.26 13.76
N LEU A 169 0.56 15.65 12.62
CA LEU A 169 -0.69 15.80 11.88
C LEU A 169 -1.58 14.54 11.94
N TYR A 170 -0.95 13.38 11.92
CA TYR A 170 -1.58 12.06 11.91
C TYR A 170 -0.59 10.98 12.35
N SER A 171 -1.11 9.83 12.78
CA SER A 171 -0.30 8.68 13.17
C SER A 171 0.15 7.87 11.95
N SER A 172 1.35 7.32 12.00
CA SER A 172 1.79 6.26 11.09
C SER A 172 1.17 4.94 11.54
N VAL A 173 0.68 4.15 10.60
CA VAL A 173 0.05 2.85 10.87
C VAL A 173 0.75 1.79 10.03
N SER A 174 1.07 0.67 10.66
CA SER A 174 1.60 -0.48 9.96
C SER A 174 0.97 -1.76 10.50
N GLY A 175 0.85 -2.78 9.64
CA GLY A 175 0.18 -3.99 10.06
C GLY A 175 0.47 -5.19 9.19
N TYR A 176 0.11 -6.35 9.73
CA TYR A 176 0.12 -7.62 9.06
C TYR A 176 -1.32 -8.15 8.99
N SER A 177 -1.76 -8.62 7.83
CA SER A 177 -3.00 -9.41 7.73
C SER A 177 -2.88 -10.54 6.71
N GLU A 178 -3.72 -11.56 6.85
CA GLU A 178 -3.72 -12.73 5.95
C GLU A 178 -4.35 -12.42 4.56
N PHE A 179 -4.38 -11.15 4.13
CA PHE A 179 -5.07 -10.73 2.90
C PHE A 179 -4.47 -11.37 1.63
N ASN A 180 -3.16 -11.57 1.59
CA ASN A 180 -2.43 -12.14 0.46
C ASN A 180 -1.63 -13.41 0.79
N ASN A 181 -1.54 -13.80 2.07
CA ASN A 181 -0.77 -14.94 2.56
C ASN A 181 -1.42 -15.53 3.81
N THR A 182 -1.13 -16.79 4.12
CA THR A 182 -1.55 -17.43 5.37
C THR A 182 -0.39 -17.53 6.35
N LEU A 183 -0.68 -17.40 7.64
CA LEU A 183 0.29 -17.59 8.72
C LEU A 183 0.75 -19.04 8.80
N ASP A 184 2.05 -19.23 9.01
CA ASP A 184 2.58 -20.50 9.47
C ASP A 184 2.16 -20.81 10.92
N ALA A 185 2.31 -22.06 11.35
CA ALA A 185 1.87 -22.51 12.66
C ALA A 185 2.58 -21.78 13.82
N GLY A 186 3.86 -21.41 13.66
CA GLY A 186 4.63 -20.70 14.67
C GLY A 186 4.11 -19.27 14.86
N LYS A 187 4.05 -18.49 13.78
CA LYS A 187 3.50 -17.13 13.82
C LYS A 187 2.05 -17.10 14.29
N ARG A 188 1.24 -18.09 13.87
CA ARG A 188 -0.14 -18.22 14.35
C ARG A 188 -0.22 -18.43 15.86
N ALA A 189 0.65 -19.26 16.44
CA ALA A 189 0.71 -19.45 17.89
C ALA A 189 1.17 -18.18 18.63
N THR A 190 2.16 -17.47 18.09
CA THR A 190 2.62 -16.18 18.63
C THR A 190 1.51 -15.13 18.65
N LEU A 191 0.75 -15.00 17.55
CA LEU A 191 -0.39 -14.07 17.47
C LEU A 191 -1.54 -14.50 18.38
N ALA A 192 -1.82 -15.81 18.48
CA ALA A 192 -2.85 -16.34 19.38
C ALA A 192 -2.57 -15.96 20.83
N LYS A 193 -1.32 -16.07 21.30
CA LYS A 193 -0.93 -15.66 22.65
C LYS A 193 -1.20 -14.16 22.89
N LEU A 194 -0.89 -13.30 21.93
CA LEU A 194 -1.19 -11.87 22.05
C LEU A 194 -2.71 -11.61 22.16
N VAL A 195 -3.50 -12.27 21.31
CA VAL A 195 -4.96 -12.14 21.34
C VAL A 195 -5.54 -12.65 22.66
N ASP A 196 -5.07 -13.78 23.17
CA ASP A 196 -5.49 -14.32 24.47
C ASP A 196 -5.17 -13.35 25.61
N ASP A 197 -3.97 -12.76 25.62
CA ASP A 197 -3.56 -11.78 26.64
C ASP A 197 -4.43 -10.52 26.61
N MET A 198 -4.76 -10.03 25.40
CA MET A 198 -5.69 -8.91 25.22
C MET A 198 -7.08 -9.23 25.76
N LEU A 199 -7.61 -10.42 25.48
CA LEU A 199 -8.94 -10.85 25.91
C LEU A 199 -9.04 -11.06 27.42
N LEU A 200 -7.99 -11.58 28.04
CA LEU A 200 -7.91 -11.83 29.48
C LEU A 200 -7.55 -10.57 30.29
N GLY A 201 -7.19 -9.46 29.61
CA GLY A 201 -6.73 -8.24 30.25
C GLY A 201 -5.37 -8.41 30.95
N GLU A 202 -4.54 -9.34 30.46
CA GLU A 202 -3.20 -9.57 30.95
C GLU A 202 -2.22 -8.48 30.48
N ASN A 203 -1.01 -8.47 31.04
CA ASN A 203 0.06 -7.62 30.52
C ASN A 203 0.48 -8.14 29.13
N ILE A 204 0.09 -7.42 28.08
CA ILE A 204 0.37 -7.78 26.69
C ILE A 204 1.82 -7.51 26.26
N ALA A 205 2.63 -6.79 27.05
CA ALA A 205 3.95 -6.35 26.58
C ALA A 205 4.86 -7.51 26.11
N PRO A 206 4.97 -8.66 26.82
CA PRO A 206 5.81 -9.77 26.38
C PRO A 206 5.31 -10.42 25.08
N SER A 207 4.00 -10.62 24.95
CA SER A 207 3.40 -11.24 23.75
C SER A 207 3.41 -10.28 22.56
N ALA A 208 3.26 -8.98 22.80
CA ALA A 208 3.43 -7.95 21.79
C ALA A 208 4.87 -7.93 21.26
N ILE A 209 5.89 -7.94 22.13
CA ILE A 209 7.30 -8.02 21.71
C ILE A 209 7.55 -9.27 20.85
N ALA A 210 7.02 -10.43 21.25
CA ALA A 210 7.18 -11.67 20.49
C ALA A 210 6.56 -11.58 19.09
N VAL A 211 5.38 -10.96 18.95
CA VAL A 211 4.79 -10.66 17.63
C VAL A 211 5.69 -9.70 16.85
N ARG A 212 6.18 -8.64 17.51
CA ARG A 212 7.00 -7.61 16.85
C ARG A 212 8.31 -8.15 16.27
N GLU A 213 8.92 -9.13 16.93
CA GLU A 213 10.15 -9.78 16.46
C GLU A 213 9.92 -10.70 15.24
N GLN A 214 8.75 -11.33 15.12
CA GLN A 214 8.49 -12.36 14.11
C GLN A 214 7.71 -11.88 12.88
N PHE A 215 7.02 -10.76 13.01
CA PHE A 215 6.13 -10.24 11.98
C PHE A 215 6.77 -9.08 11.23
N THR A 216 6.62 -9.09 9.91
CA THR A 216 6.99 -8.00 9.01
C THR A 216 5.69 -7.38 8.49
N PRO A 217 5.53 -6.05 8.52
CA PRO A 217 4.35 -5.40 7.96
C PRO A 217 4.12 -5.79 6.50
N ASN A 218 2.88 -6.09 6.14
CA ASN A 218 2.47 -6.32 4.75
C ASN A 218 1.42 -5.32 4.25
N PHE A 219 1.04 -4.37 5.09
CA PHE A 219 0.32 -3.16 4.73
C PHE A 219 0.76 -2.01 5.63
N TYR A 220 0.52 -0.79 5.17
CA TYR A 220 0.85 0.43 5.90
C TYR A 220 -0.17 1.52 5.61
N GLY A 221 -0.11 2.62 6.33
CA GLY A 221 -1.01 3.73 6.11
C GLY A 221 -0.85 4.84 7.12
N TYR A 222 -1.81 5.74 7.11
CA TYR A 222 -1.82 6.91 7.97
C TYR A 222 -3.24 7.20 8.45
N SER A 223 -3.36 7.75 9.65
CA SER A 223 -4.67 7.89 10.29
C SER A 223 -4.73 9.07 11.27
N THR A 224 -5.86 9.78 11.25
CA THR A 224 -6.29 10.67 12.35
C THR A 224 -7.26 9.97 13.31
N LEU A 225 -7.61 8.72 13.02
CA LEU A 225 -8.49 7.87 13.80
C LEU A 225 -7.64 6.85 14.59
N GLY A 226 -8.10 6.45 15.77
CA GLY A 226 -7.45 5.35 16.50
C GLY A 226 -7.64 3.99 15.81
N LEU A 227 -6.80 3.02 16.15
CA LEU A 227 -6.77 1.69 15.52
C LEU A 227 -8.13 1.00 15.45
N GLY A 228 -9.02 1.21 16.42
CA GLY A 228 -10.35 0.61 16.41
C GLY A 228 -11.24 1.01 15.23
N ALA A 229 -11.02 2.19 14.64
CA ALA A 229 -11.71 2.58 13.41
C ALA A 229 -11.08 1.92 12.16
N LEU A 230 -9.80 1.54 12.24
CA LEU A 230 -9.05 0.96 11.13
C LEU A 230 -9.24 -0.55 11.01
N GLU A 231 -9.60 -1.24 12.09
CA GLU A 231 -9.82 -2.70 12.10
C GLU A 231 -10.81 -3.13 11.01
N GLU A 232 -11.89 -2.38 10.85
CA GLU A 232 -12.86 -2.63 9.77
C GLU A 232 -12.29 -2.30 8.41
N ALA A 233 -11.33 -1.38 8.25
CA ALA A 233 -10.72 -1.03 6.96
C ALA A 233 -9.67 -2.03 6.47
N ILE A 234 -9.22 -2.96 7.32
CA ILE A 234 -8.26 -4.01 6.96
C ILE A 234 -8.89 -4.97 5.93
N LEU A 235 -8.15 -5.28 4.86
CA LEU A 235 -8.61 -6.23 3.85
C LEU A 235 -8.61 -7.66 4.40
N THR A 236 -9.75 -8.32 4.27
CA THR A 236 -9.83 -9.78 4.37
C THR A 236 -9.31 -10.44 3.10
N GLN A 237 -8.94 -11.72 3.20
CA GLN A 237 -8.54 -12.52 2.04
C GLN A 237 -9.65 -12.61 0.99
N SER A 238 -10.92 -12.68 1.43
CA SER A 238 -12.08 -12.73 0.53
C SER A 238 -12.29 -11.40 -0.21
N GLU A 239 -12.21 -10.26 0.49
CA GLU A 239 -12.28 -8.94 -0.14
C GLU A 239 -11.12 -8.74 -1.12
N PHE A 240 -9.89 -9.15 -0.75
CA PHE A 240 -8.73 -9.03 -1.62
C PHE A 240 -8.89 -9.84 -2.92
N ARG A 241 -9.39 -11.08 -2.85
CA ARG A 241 -9.70 -11.90 -4.05
C ARG A 241 -10.83 -11.32 -4.89
N LEU A 242 -11.86 -10.77 -4.26
CA LEU A 242 -12.97 -10.13 -4.97
C LEU A 242 -12.50 -8.91 -5.76
N ILE A 243 -11.62 -8.11 -5.15
CA ILE A 243 -11.05 -6.89 -5.75
C ILE A 243 -9.99 -7.25 -6.81
N ASN A 244 -9.26 -8.35 -6.63
CA ASN A 244 -8.20 -8.84 -7.53
C ASN A 244 -8.49 -10.24 -8.09
N PRO A 245 -9.48 -10.37 -8.99
CA PRO A 245 -9.74 -11.59 -9.76
C PRO A 245 -8.60 -11.91 -10.74
#